data_AF-A0A932TFJ2-F1
#
_entry.id   AF-A0A932TFJ2-F1
#
_cell.length_a   1.000
_cell.length_b   1.000
_cell.length_c   1.000
_cell.angle_alpha   90.00
_cell.angle_beta   90.00
_cell.angle_gamma   90.00
#
_symmetry.space_group_name_H-M   'P 1'
#
loop_
_entity.id
_entity.type
_entity.pdbx_description
1 polymer ?
#
loop_
_entity_poly.entity_id
_entity_poly.type
_entity_poly.pdbx_seq_one_letter_code
_entity_poly.pdbx_strand_id
1 'polypeptide(L)' 'MLTLEGCRGRQRRLLERMDEANLDSVLIYEPRDIYYLTGLLRESKVYPRPNLLFFSAEPSWLITWMDGDAAVDQ' A
#
# COMPACT_ATOMS: atom_id res chain seq x y z
N MET A 1 -2.13 -8.86 14.11
CA MET A 1 -2.12 -7.39 14.21
C MET A 1 -1.48 -6.85 12.94
N LEU A 2 -1.99 -5.76 12.34
CA LEU A 2 -1.26 -5.10 11.27
C LEU A 2 -0.02 -4.41 11.87
N THR A 3 1.15 -4.99 11.59
CA THR A 3 2.46 -4.40 11.88
C THR A 3 3.09 -3.95 10.56
N LEU A 4 4.00 -2.97 10.63
CA LEU A 4 4.75 -2.53 9.45
C LEU A 4 5.53 -3.69 8.78
N GLU A 5 6.08 -4.60 9.59
CA GLU A 5 6.74 -5.80 9.09
C GLU A 5 5.78 -6.73 8.34
N GLY A 6 4.57 -6.95 8.88
CA GLY A 6 3.54 -7.74 8.21
C GLY A 6 3.08 -7.11 6.89
N CYS A 7 3.04 -5.77 6.83
CA CYS A 7 2.78 -5.01 5.61
C CYS A 7 3.88 -5.23 4.56
N ARG A 8 5.16 -5.12 4.92
CA ARG A 8 6.29 -5.43 4.02
C ARG A 8 6.24 -6.86 3.48
N GLY A 9 5.85 -7.84 4.31
CA GLY A 9 5.65 -9.22 3.86
C GLY A 9 4.50 -9.39 2.86
N ARG A 10 3.48 -8.53 2.88
CA ARG A 10 2.41 -8.50 1.87
C ARG A 10 2.86 -7.82 0.59
N GLN A 11 3.61 -6.73 0.73
CA GLN A 11 4.20 -6.02 -0.41
C GLN A 11 5.12 -6.93 -1.22
N ARG A 12 5.97 -7.73 -0.56
CA ARG A 12 6.81 -8.73 -1.25
C ARG A 12 5.99 -9.73 -2.06
N ARG A 13 4.92 -10.27 -1.47
CA ARG A 13 3.99 -11.18 -2.17
C ARG A 13 3.27 -10.49 -3.32
N LEU A 14 2.99 -9.19 -3.21
CA LEU A 14 2.40 -8.42 -4.30
C LEU A 14 3.40 -8.24 -5.44
N LEU A 15 4.69 -7.96 -5.15
CA LEU A 15 5.74 -7.87 -6.15
C LEU A 15 5.92 -9.19 -6.91
N GLU A 16 5.96 -10.32 -6.20
CA GLU A 16 6.03 -11.65 -6.82
C GLU A 16 4.88 -11.86 -7.82
N ARG A 17 3.65 -11.50 -7.42
CA ARG A 17 2.48 -11.61 -8.30
C ARG A 17 2.48 -10.62 -9.47
N MET A 18 3.08 -9.45 -9.29
CA MET A 18 3.24 -8.46 -10.36
C MET A 18 4.25 -8.95 -11.40
N ASP A 19 5.36 -9.55 -10.95
CA ASP A 19 6.36 -10.17 -11.81
C ASP A 19 5.76 -11.31 -12.63
N GLU A 20 5.01 -12.23 -12.00
CA GLU A 20 4.25 -13.30 -12.67
C GLU A 20 3.27 -12.76 -13.74
N ALA A 21 2.74 -11.55 -13.52
CA ALA A 21 1.80 -10.89 -14.42
C ALA A 21 2.46 -9.99 -15.47
N ASN A 22 3.80 -9.87 -15.49
CA ASN A 22 4.55 -8.90 -16.28
C ASN A 22 4.06 -7.45 -16.08
N LEU A 23 3.86 -7.05 -14.82
CA LEU A 23 3.45 -5.70 -14.44
C LEU A 23 4.58 -4.97 -13.72
N ASP A 24 5.01 -3.84 -14.27
CA ASP A 24 6.09 -3.03 -13.68
C ASP A 24 5.61 -2.26 -12.42
N SER A 25 4.35 -1.85 -12.40
CA SER A 25 3.77 -1.04 -11.32
C SER A 25 2.24 -1.17 -11.26
N VAL A 26 1.67 -0.79 -10.11
CA VAL A 26 0.22 -0.71 -9.91
C VAL A 26 -0.16 0.56 -9.16
N LEU A 27 -1.35 1.09 -9.45
CA LEU A 27 -1.96 2.18 -8.69
C LEU A 27 -3.14 1.63 -7.88
N ILE A 28 -3.11 1.82 -6.58
CA ILE A 28 -4.10 1.30 -5.63
C ILE A 28 -4.79 2.48 -4.95
N TYR A 29 -6.12 2.50 -4.99
CA TYR A 29 -6.93 3.62 -4.50
C TYR A 29 -7.92 3.23 -3.40
N GLU A 30 -8.21 1.94 -3.25
CA GLU A 30 -9.15 1.45 -2.23
C GLU A 30 -8.50 1.53 -0.84
N PRO A 31 -9.05 2.31 0.12
CA PRO A 31 -8.44 2.51 1.44
C PRO A 31 -8.16 1.21 2.19
N ARG A 32 -9.03 0.21 2.01
CA ARG A 32 -8.83 -1.12 2.58
C ARG A 32 -7.55 -1.80 2.09
N ASP A 33 -7.29 -1.74 0.79
CA ASP A 33 -6.10 -2.35 0.20
C ASP A 33 -4.84 -1.56 0.56
N ILE A 34 -4.94 -0.23 0.57
CA ILE A 34 -3.86 0.64 1.06
C ILE A 34 -3.55 0.31 2.52
N TYR A 35 -4.55 0.11 3.37
CA TYR A 35 -4.36 -0.30 4.77
C TYR A 35 -3.71 -1.66 4.89
N TYR A 36 -4.18 -2.64 4.14
CA TYR A 36 -3.61 -3.98 4.12
C TYR A 36 -2.11 -3.96 3.76
N LEU A 37 -1.72 -3.10 2.80
CA LEU A 37 -0.37 -3.03 2.26
C LEU A 37 0.56 -2.09 3.02
N THR A 38 0.05 -1.03 3.65
CA THR A 38 0.89 0.03 4.24
C THR A 38 0.71 0.14 5.76
N GLY A 39 -0.41 -0.33 6.30
CA GLY A 39 -0.79 -0.13 7.69
C GLY A 39 -1.44 1.24 7.98
N LEU A 40 -1.50 2.14 6.99
CA LEU A 40 -2.16 3.44 7.08
C LEU A 40 -3.54 3.36 6.39
N LEU A 41 -4.53 4.13 6.84
CA LEU A 41 -5.94 4.12 6.36
C LEU A 41 -6.87 3.02 6.91
N ARG A 42 -6.93 2.85 8.23
CA ARG A 42 -7.78 1.85 8.92
C ARG A 42 -9.20 1.70 8.32
N GLU A 43 -9.60 0.46 8.06
CA GLU A 43 -10.88 0.07 7.44
C GLU A 43 -12.14 0.61 8.14
N SER A 44 -12.08 0.97 9.42
CA SER A 44 -13.24 1.49 10.18
C SER A 44 -13.53 2.98 9.96
N LYS A 45 -12.85 3.62 9.00
CA LYS A 45 -13.00 5.06 8.72
C LYS A 45 -13.48 5.30 7.29
N VAL A 46 -14.31 6.33 7.15
CA VAL A 46 -14.69 6.88 5.85
C VAL A 46 -13.67 7.95 5.46
N TYR A 47 -13.11 7.84 4.26
CA TYR A 47 -12.13 8.77 3.72
C TYR A 47 -12.79 9.64 2.64
N PRO A 48 -13.18 10.89 2.95
CA PRO A 48 -13.90 11.74 2.01
C PRO A 48 -13.02 12.31 0.89
N ARG A 49 -11.70 12.06 0.93
CA ARG A 49 -10.72 12.53 -0.05
C ARG A 49 -9.97 11.34 -0.64
N PRO A 50 -9.48 11.44 -1.90
CA PRO A 50 -8.73 10.37 -2.54
C PRO A 50 -7.46 10.01 -1.77
N ASN A 51 -7.12 8.72 -1.83
CA ASN A 51 -5.84 8.19 -1.39
C ASN A 51 -5.28 7.35 -2.53
N LEU A 52 -3.99 7.49 -2.82
CA LEU A 52 -3.36 6.83 -3.95
C LEU A 52 -2.01 6.26 -3.53
N LEU A 53 -1.89 4.95 -3.63
CA LEU A 53 -0.64 4.22 -3.49
C LEU A 53 -0.14 3.85 -4.88
N PHE A 54 0.98 4.43 -5.30
CA PHE A 54 1.76 3.89 -6.40
C PHE A 54 2.73 2.85 -5.83
N PHE A 55 2.67 1.64 -6.37
CA PHE A 55 3.46 0.52 -5.89
C PHE A 55 4.25 -0.14 -7.02
N SER A 56 5.54 -0.37 -6.78
CA SER A 56 6.49 -0.97 -7.73
C SER A 56 7.66 -1.63 -6.99
N ALA A 57 8.53 -2.34 -7.73
CA ALA A 57 9.82 -2.82 -7.22
C ALA A 57 10.80 -1.65 -6.93
N GLU A 58 10.60 -0.53 -7.60
CA GLU A 58 11.28 0.77 -7.45
C GLU A 58 10.49 1.71 -6.50
N PRO A 59 10.94 2.96 -6.24
CA PRO A 59 10.35 3.78 -5.17
C PRO A 59 8.82 3.86 -5.27
N SER A 60 8.16 3.30 -4.26
CA SER A 60 6.73 3.37 -4.09
C SER A 60 6.38 4.65 -3.33
N TRP A 61 5.17 5.18 -3.51
CA TRP A 61 4.74 6.38 -2.78
C TRP A 61 3.26 6.32 -2.45
N LEU A 62 2.88 6.97 -1.36
CA LEU A 62 1.50 7.11 -0.90
C LEU A 62 1.15 8.58 -0.79
N ILE A 63 0.11 9.00 -1.50
CA ILE A 63 -0.52 10.31 -1.32
C ILE A 63 -1.81 10.12 -0.53
N THR A 64 -1.88 10.79 0.62
CA THR A 64 -3.04 10.74 1.52
C THR A 64 -3.13 12.02 2.35
N TRP A 65 -4.29 12.23 2.96
CA TRP A 65 -4.56 13.32 3.90
C TRP A 65 -4.41 12.89 5.37
N MET A 66 -3.94 11.67 5.60
CA MET A 66 -3.75 11.09 6.92
C MET A 66 -2.27 11.10 7.29
N ASP A 67 -1.97 11.56 8.50
CA ASP A 67 -0.62 11.45 9.07
C ASP A 67 -0.41 10.07 9.72
N GLY A 68 0.84 9.61 9.70
CA GLY A 68 1.30 8.44 10.44
C GLY A 68 2.34 7.61 9.69
N ASP A 69 2.87 6.61 10.38
CA ASP A 69 3.82 5.67 9.78
C ASP A 69 3.12 4.76 8.77
N ALA A 70 3.74 4.61 7.61
CA ALA A 70 3.26 3.75 6.55
C ALA A 70 4.44 2.96 5.96
N ALA A 71 4.24 1.67 5.71
CA ALA A 71 5.18 0.88 4.93
C ALA A 71 5.02 1.31 3.46
N VAL A 72 5.87 2.23 2.99
CA VAL A 72 5.84 2.76 1.63
C VAL A 72 7.25 2.73 1.03
N ASP A 73 8.27 2.94 1.87
CA ASP A 73 9.68 2.74 1.53
C ASP A 73 10.14 1.34 1.99
N GLN A 74 10.77 0.59 1.08
CA GLN A 74 11.30 -0.76 1.36
C GLN A 74 12.46 -0.72 2.35
#